data_AF-C7R7Q7-F1
#
_entry.id   AF-C7R7Q7-F1
#
_cell.length_a   1.000
_cell.length_b   1.000
_cell.length_c   1.000
_cell.angle_alpha   90.00
_cell.angle_beta   90.00
_cell.angle_gamma   90.00
#
_symmetry.space_group_name_H-M   'P 1'
#
loop_
_entity.id
_entity.type
_entity.pdbx_description
1 polymer ?
#
loop_
_entity_poly.entity_id
_entity_poly.type
_entity_poly.pdbx_seq_one_letter_code
_entity_poly.pdbx_strand_id
1 'polypeptide(L)'
;MKKLAIILILILVVVASYSAVIYYMVSKTPLTYTETDINKDGFVSLSEIDYVSNFAVRTIIKNGQECIEYYAQKDGLTLKLECN
;
A
#
# COMPACT_ATOMS: atom_id res chain seq x y z
N MET A 1 13.34 17.62 33.25
CA MET A 1 13.98 16.46 32.56
C MET A 1 13.06 15.23 32.48
N LYS A 2 12.55 14.66 33.59
CA LYS A 2 11.68 13.46 33.54
C LYS A 2 10.40 13.60 32.68
N LYS A 3 9.69 14.74 32.78
CA LYS A 3 8.49 15.01 31.95
C LYS A 3 8.80 15.08 30.45
N LEU A 4 9.93 15.68 30.08
CA LEU A 4 10.38 15.76 28.69
C LEU A 4 10.72 14.36 28.15
N ALA A 5 11.41 13.53 28.93
CA ALA A 5 11.70 12.15 28.55
C ALA A 5 10.42 11.32 28.35
N ILE A 6 9.43 11.46 29.23
CA ILE A 6 8.13 10.79 29.09
C ILE A 6 7.42 11.23 27.81
N ILE A 7 7.40 12.54 27.51
CA ILE A 7 6.79 13.05 26.27
C ILE A 7 7.50 12.48 25.04
N LEU A 8 8.83 12.44 25.02
CA LEU A 8 9.60 11.86 23.92
C LEU A 8 9.31 10.36 23.74
N ILE A 9 9.22 9.60 24.83
CA ILE A 9 8.85 8.18 24.78
C ILE A 9 7.45 8.01 24.20
N LEU A 10 6.47 8.82 24.62
CA LEU A 10 5.11 8.75 24.09
C LEU A 10 5.08 9.04 22.59
N ILE A 11 5.78 10.08 22.14
CA ILE A 11 5.90 10.39 20.70
C ILE A 11 6.50 9.21 19.94
N LEU A 12 7.59 8.62 20.46
CA LEU A 12 8.25 7.50 19.82
C LEU A 12 7.35 6.26 19.74
N VAL A 13 6.59 5.96 20.79
CA VAL A 13 5.61 4.86 20.79
C VAL A 13 4.50 5.10 19.76
N VAL A 14 3.98 6.33 19.66
CA VAL A 14 2.95 6.68 18.67
C VAL A 14 3.48 6.54 17.24
N VAL A 15 4.67 7.07 16.96
CA VAL A 15 5.29 6.96 15.63
C VAL A 15 5.58 5.49 15.28
N ALA A 16 6.14 4.71 16.21
CA ALA A 16 6.45 3.31 15.98
C ALA A 16 5.19 2.46 15.74
N SER A 17 4.13 2.68 16.54
CA SER A 17 2.86 1.97 16.37
C SER A 17 2.16 2.32 15.06
N TYR A 18 2.14 3.61 14.67
CA TYR A 18 1.60 4.03 13.38
C TYR A 18 2.36 3.38 12.22
N SER A 19 3.69 3.43 12.22
CA SER A 19 4.51 2.80 11.18
C SER A 19 4.31 1.28 11.11
N ALA A 20 4.13 0.61 12.25
CA ALA A 20 3.87 -0.83 12.28
C ALA A 20 2.51 -1.20 11.66
N VAL A 21 1.47 -0.40 11.89
CA VAL A 21 0.15 -0.60 11.26
C VAL A 21 0.25 -0.42 9.74
N ILE A 22 0.91 0.64 9.28
CA ILE A 22 1.13 0.89 7.85
C ILE A 22 1.91 -0.27 7.23
N TYR A 23 3.02 -0.69 7.85
CA TYR A 23 3.82 -1.81 7.37
C TYR A 23 3.00 -3.11 7.30
N TYR A 24 2.19 -3.39 8.32
CA TYR A 24 1.30 -4.55 8.32
C TYR A 24 0.31 -4.52 7.16
N MET A 25 -0.36 -3.37 6.93
CA MET A 25 -1.30 -3.24 5.81
C MET A 25 -0.61 -3.43 4.45
N VAL A 26 0.57 -2.82 4.26
CA VAL A 26 1.36 -2.99 3.04
C VAL A 26 1.84 -4.43 2.88
N SER A 27 2.24 -5.12 3.95
CA SER A 27 2.65 -6.53 3.88
C SER A 27 1.55 -7.51 3.47
N LYS A 28 0.27 -7.07 3.53
CA LYS A 28 -0.90 -7.87 3.18
C LYS A 28 -1.44 -7.56 1.78
N THR A 29 -0.94 -6.51 1.12
CA THR A 29 -1.32 -6.26 -0.28
C THR A 29 -0.65 -7.27 -1.21
N PRO A 30 -1.34 -7.79 -2.24
CA PRO A 30 -0.74 -8.61 -3.29
C PRO A 30 0.19 -7.82 -4.23
N LEU A 31 0.34 -6.51 -3.99
CA LEU A 31 1.21 -5.62 -4.73
C LEU A 31 2.62 -5.61 -4.16
N THR A 32 3.60 -5.62 -5.04
CA THR A 32 5.02 -5.42 -4.73
C THR A 32 5.30 -3.95 -4.43
N TYR A 33 6.47 -3.68 -3.85
CA TYR A 33 6.94 -2.31 -3.63
C TYR A 33 6.94 -1.50 -4.93
N THR A 34 7.49 -2.08 -6.01
CA THR A 34 7.57 -1.43 -7.32
C THR A 34 6.19 -1.17 -7.95
N GLU A 35 5.19 -2.00 -7.66
CA GLU A 35 3.80 -1.78 -8.12
C GLU A 35 3.08 -0.70 -7.29
N THR A 36 3.54 -0.46 -6.05
CA THR A 36 2.98 0.58 -5.17
C THR A 36 3.64 1.93 -5.37
N ASP A 37 4.90 1.97 -5.81
CA ASP A 37 5.62 3.19 -6.24
C ASP A 37 5.12 3.63 -7.62
N ILE A 38 3.94 4.27 -7.63
CA ILE A 38 3.19 4.64 -8.83
C ILE A 38 3.93 5.74 -9.59
N ASN A 39 4.51 6.70 -8.86
CA ASN A 39 5.24 7.81 -9.46
C ASN A 39 6.69 7.44 -9.86
N LYS A 40 7.19 6.28 -9.42
CA LYS A 40 8.52 5.72 -9.71
C LYS A 40 9.67 6.60 -9.22
N ASP A 41 9.48 7.27 -8.09
CA ASP A 41 10.53 8.11 -7.49
C ASP A 41 11.45 7.31 -6.53
N GLY A 42 11.17 6.02 -6.35
CA GLY A 42 11.91 5.12 -5.47
C GLY A 42 11.37 5.08 -4.04
N PHE A 43 10.37 5.90 -3.70
CA PHE A 43 9.79 6.03 -2.37
C PHE A 43 8.28 5.86 -2.40
N VAL A 44 7.78 4.83 -1.73
CA VAL A 44 6.34 4.69 -1.51
C VAL A 44 5.86 5.72 -0.48
N SER A 45 5.07 6.69 -0.95
CA SER A 45 4.44 7.73 -0.15
C SER A 45 3.19 7.23 0.59
N LEU A 46 2.76 7.96 1.63
CA LEU A 46 1.50 7.67 2.33
C LEU A 46 0.29 7.76 1.39
N SER A 47 0.32 8.67 0.41
CA SER A 47 -0.74 8.81 -0.60
C SER A 47 -0.82 7.61 -1.52
N GLU A 48 0.31 6.99 -1.89
CA GLU A 48 0.31 5.78 -2.70
C GLU A 48 -0.18 4.59 -1.89
N ILE A 49 0.22 4.46 -0.62
CA ILE A 49 -0.29 3.43 0.28
C ILE A 49 -1.82 3.55 0.41
N ASP A 50 -2.33 4.75 0.69
CA ASP A 50 -3.77 5.00 0.78
C ASP A 50 -4.48 4.62 -0.53
N TYR A 51 -3.94 5.05 -1.66
CA TYR A 51 -4.49 4.78 -2.98
C TYR A 51 -4.57 3.27 -3.30
N VAL A 52 -3.50 2.51 -3.02
CA VAL A 52 -3.48 1.07 -3.29
C VAL A 52 -4.17 0.22 -2.20
N SER A 53 -4.39 0.78 -1.00
CA SER A 53 -5.03 0.05 0.10
C SER A 53 -6.49 -0.29 -0.19
N ASN A 54 -7.19 0.54 -0.96
CA ASN A 54 -8.55 0.30 -1.43
C ASN A 54 -8.52 -0.27 -2.85
N PHE A 55 -8.07 -1.52 -2.97
CA PHE A 55 -8.12 -2.26 -4.24
C PHE A 55 -9.30 -3.22 -4.27
N ALA A 56 -9.69 -3.61 -5.49
CA ALA A 56 -10.59 -4.72 -5.74
C ALA A 56 -10.00 -5.61 -6.83
N VAL A 57 -10.60 -6.79 -6.99
CA VAL A 57 -10.16 -7.80 -7.94
C VAL A 57 -11.28 -8.12 -8.92
N ARG A 58 -10.97 -8.23 -10.21
CA ARG A 58 -11.88 -8.74 -11.21
C ARG A 58 -11.17 -9.63 -12.23
N THR A 59 -11.89 -10.58 -12.79
CA THR A 59 -11.41 -11.39 -13.91
C THR A 59 -11.61 -10.61 -15.21
N ILE A 60 -10.57 -10.52 -16.03
CA ILE A 60 -10.64 -9.96 -17.39
C ILE A 60 -10.06 -10.93 -18.40
N ILE A 61 -10.45 -10.80 -19.68
CA ILE A 61 -9.80 -11.49 -20.78
C ILE A 61 -8.88 -10.52 -21.50
N LYS A 62 -7.58 -10.84 -21.53
CA LYS A 62 -6.56 -10.07 -22.24
C LYS A 62 -5.80 -11.01 -23.17
N ASN A 63 -5.74 -10.67 -24.46
CA ASN A 63 -5.09 -11.49 -25.49
C ASN A 63 -5.58 -12.95 -25.55
N GLY A 64 -6.87 -13.19 -25.25
CA GLY A 64 -7.44 -14.54 -25.21
C GLY A 64 -7.10 -15.37 -23.97
N GLN A 65 -6.38 -14.81 -23.00
CA GLN A 65 -6.10 -15.43 -21.71
C GLN A 65 -6.94 -14.79 -20.60
N GLU A 66 -7.36 -15.62 -19.64
CA GLU A 66 -8.01 -15.15 -18.42
C GLU A 66 -6.95 -14.59 -17.46
N CYS A 67 -7.14 -13.35 -17.01
CA CYS A 67 -6.24 -12.67 -16.11
C CYS A 67 -7.00 -12.12 -14.89
N ILE A 68 -6.33 -12.13 -13.74
CA ILE A 68 -6.77 -11.46 -12.52
C ILE A 68 -6.26 -10.03 -12.56
N GLU A 69 -7.17 -9.07 -12.55
CA GLU A 69 -6.87 -7.65 -12.48
C GLU A 69 -7.12 -7.13 -11.06
N TYR A 70 -6.07 -6.60 -10.45
CA TYR A 70 -6.15 -5.81 -9.23
C TYR A 70 -6.26 -4.34 -9.66
N TYR A 71 -7.29 -3.64 -9.23
CA TYR A 71 -7.54 -2.26 -9.62
C TYR A 71 -7.87 -1.38 -8.41
N ALA A 72 -7.52 -0.10 -8.48
CA ALA A 72 -7.84 0.87 -7.46
C ALA A 72 -9.35 1.15 -7.50
N GLN A 73 -10.04 1.00 -6.37
CA GLN A 73 -11.49 1.29 -6.31
C GLN A 73 -11.79 2.77 -6.48
N LYS A 74 -10.81 3.64 -6.22
CA LYS A 74 -10.96 5.09 -6.30
C LYS A 74 -11.34 5.58 -7.70
N ASP A 75 -10.74 5.00 -8.74
CA ASP A 75 -10.92 5.43 -10.13
C ASP A 75 -10.99 4.28 -11.15
N GLY A 76 -10.83 3.02 -10.71
CA GLY A 76 -10.90 1.84 -11.57
C GLY A 76 -9.61 1.51 -12.30
N LEU A 77 -8.50 2.23 -12.05
CA LEU A 77 -7.25 2.02 -12.74
C LEU A 77 -6.55 0.73 -12.30
N THR A 78 -5.96 0.02 -13.25
CA THR A 78 -5.18 -1.20 -13.00
C THR A 78 -3.96 -0.91 -12.13
N LEU A 79 -3.81 -1.68 -11.05
CA LEU A 79 -2.63 -1.69 -10.19
C LEU A 79 -1.69 -2.84 -10.57
N LYS A 80 -2.26 -4.03 -10.83
CA LYS A 80 -1.52 -5.24 -11.18
C LYS A 80 -2.39 -6.15 -12.05
N LEU A 81 -1.74 -6.87 -12.96
CA LEU A 81 -2.39 -7.89 -13.77
C LEU A 81 -1.60 -9.19 -13.68
N GLU A 82 -2.28 -10.28 -13.35
CA GLU A 82 -1.73 -11.63 -13.30
C GLU A 82 -2.47 -12.51 -14.31
N CYS A 83 -1.80 -12.95 -15.37
CA CYS A 83 -2.34 -13.85 -16.37
C CYS A 83 -1.77 -15.25 -16.19
N ASN A 84 -2.60 -16.28 -16.36
CA ASN A 84 -2.19 -17.69 -16.34
C ASN A 84 -1.62 -18.14 -17.69
#